data_AF-A0A920US75-F1
#
_entry.id   AF-A0A920US75-F1
#
_cell.length_a   1.000
_cell.length_b   1.000
_cell.length_c   1.000
_cell.angle_alpha   90.00
_cell.angle_beta   90.00
_cell.angle_gamma   90.00
#
_symmetry.space_group_name_H-M   'P 1'
#
loop_
_entity.id
_entity.type
_entity.pdbx_description
1 polymer ?
#
loop_
_entity_poly.entity_id
_entity_poly.type
_entity_poly.pdbx_seq_one_letter_code
_entity_poly.pdbx_strand_id
1 'polypeptide(L)'
;MSYTFKPGQMYRMPTHFGPSTGPRRGPEGRTFLCKDNPKSTAIQVSFLSNGKQLEALLPPGFKLHGDPVVTVFGVYMKEIEWRALEEDTTFLE
;
A
#
# COMPACT_ATOMS: atom_id res chain seq x y z
N MET A 1 -13.81 -15.77 25.99
CA MET A 1 -12.97 -14.93 25.12
C MET A 1 -12.59 -13.67 25.87
N SER A 2 -11.48 -13.68 26.61
CA SER A 2 -11.01 -12.49 27.32
C SER A 2 -9.53 -12.30 27.02
N TYR A 3 -9.25 -11.51 25.99
CA TYR A 3 -7.94 -10.89 25.80
C TYR A 3 -8.12 -9.39 25.93
N THR A 4 -7.10 -8.72 26.45
CA THR A 4 -7.10 -7.26 26.64
C THR A 4 -6.17 -6.63 25.63
N PHE A 5 -6.59 -5.51 25.04
CA PHE A 5 -5.72 -4.72 24.19
C PHE A 5 -4.56 -4.14 24.99
N LYS A 6 -3.34 -4.24 24.45
CA LYS A 6 -2.15 -3.62 25.02
C LYS A 6 -2.17 -2.11 24.69
N PRO A 7 -2.08 -1.22 25.68
CA PRO A 7 -2.03 0.23 25.43
C PRO A 7 -0.88 0.59 24.48
N GLY A 8 -1.12 1.56 23.58
CA GLY A 8 -0.12 2.04 22.62
C GLY A 8 0.21 1.07 21.48
N GLN A 9 -0.48 -0.06 21.35
CA GLN A 9 -0.28 -1.01 20.25
C GLN A 9 -1.34 -0.85 19.15
N MET A 10 -0.92 -1.03 17.90
CA MET A 10 -1.82 -1.07 16.74
C MET A 10 -2.35 -2.49 16.51
N TYR A 11 -3.60 -2.61 16.09
CA TYR A 11 -4.26 -3.89 15.83
C TYR A 11 -4.93 -3.89 14.46
N ARG A 12 -5.02 -5.07 13.85
CA ARG A 12 -5.89 -5.34 12.69
C ARG A 12 -6.71 -6.59 13.00
N MET A 13 -7.93 -6.64 12.49
CA MET A 13 -8.77 -7.83 12.64
C MET A 13 -8.10 -9.03 11.96
N PRO A 14 -8.19 -10.24 12.54
CA PRO A 14 -8.80 -10.54 13.83
C PRO A 14 -7.85 -10.27 15.01
N THR A 15 -8.33 -9.48 15.96
CA THR A 15 -7.52 -8.85 17.02
C THR A 15 -7.08 -9.78 18.15
N HIS A 16 -7.70 -10.95 18.29
CA HIS A 16 -7.31 -11.97 19.29
C HIS A 16 -5.89 -12.51 19.06
N PHE A 17 -5.34 -12.41 17.85
CA PHE A 17 -3.95 -12.83 17.55
C PHE A 17 -2.90 -11.81 17.99
N GLY A 18 -3.32 -10.71 18.61
CA GLY A 18 -2.42 -9.69 19.13
C GLY A 18 -2.21 -8.53 18.16
N PRO A 19 -1.24 -7.64 18.49
CA PRO A 19 -0.96 -6.45 17.71
C PRO A 19 -0.60 -6.74 16.24
N SER A 20 -0.98 -5.83 15.34
CA SER A 20 -0.67 -5.92 13.92
C SER A 20 0.84 -5.99 13.72
N THR A 21 1.29 -6.95 12.93
CA THR A 21 2.56 -6.90 12.22
C THR A 21 2.30 -6.39 10.80
N GLY A 22 3.21 -5.62 10.22
CA GLY A 22 3.03 -5.08 8.87
C GLY A 22 3.77 -3.75 8.65
N PRO A 23 3.46 -2.99 7.59
CA PRO A 23 4.27 -1.86 7.13
C PRO A 23 4.51 -0.78 8.18
N ARG A 24 3.57 -0.65 9.14
CA ARG A 24 3.61 0.36 10.19
C ARG A 24 4.13 -0.18 11.53
N ARG A 25 4.42 -1.49 11.63
CA ARG A 25 4.87 -2.14 12.86
C ARG A 25 5.65 -3.42 12.55
N GLY A 26 6.96 -3.33 12.63
CA GLY A 26 7.87 -4.47 12.53
C GLY A 26 7.97 -5.27 13.83
N PRO A 27 8.88 -6.25 13.88
CA PRO A 27 9.20 -7.01 15.09
C PRO A 27 9.49 -6.06 16.26
N GLU A 28 9.04 -6.43 17.45
CA GLU A 28 9.17 -5.61 18.67
C GLU A 28 8.63 -4.18 18.56
N GLY A 29 7.73 -3.92 17.62
CA GLY A 29 7.11 -2.60 17.47
C GLY A 29 7.97 -1.59 16.71
N ARG A 30 9.09 -2.00 16.11
CA ARG A 30 9.98 -1.10 15.36
C ARG A 30 9.30 -0.51 14.12
N THR A 31 9.72 0.67 13.72
CA THR A 31 9.39 1.24 12.40
C THR A 31 10.39 0.72 11.37
N PHE A 32 9.93 0.42 10.15
CA PHE A 32 10.80 0.09 9.04
C PHE A 32 11.37 1.38 8.44
N LEU A 33 12.70 1.42 8.26
CA LEU A 33 13.37 2.61 7.71
C LEU A 33 13.22 2.69 6.20
N CYS A 34 13.04 1.55 5.52
CA CYS A 34 12.87 1.49 4.07
C CYS A 34 13.96 2.28 3.32
N LYS A 35 15.22 2.16 3.77
CA LYS A 35 16.32 3.00 3.28
C LYS A 35 16.67 2.71 1.82
N ASP A 36 16.81 1.42 1.50
CA ASP A 36 17.21 0.93 0.18
C ASP A 36 16.11 0.04 -0.45
N ASN A 37 14.92 0.01 0.15
CA ASN A 37 13.80 -0.84 -0.25
C ASN A 37 12.44 -0.16 0.05
N PRO A 38 11.33 -0.58 -0.58
CA PRO A 38 11.23 -1.59 -1.63
C PRO A 38 11.82 -1.13 -2.97
N LYS A 39 12.40 -2.08 -3.72
CA LYS A 39 12.78 -1.85 -5.12
C LYS A 39 11.52 -1.90 -5.98
N SER A 40 11.28 -0.86 -6.75
CA SER A 40 10.01 -0.68 -7.47
C SER A 40 10.25 -0.36 -8.95
N THR A 41 9.56 -1.09 -9.82
CA THR A 41 9.45 -0.77 -11.24
C THR A 41 8.02 -0.31 -11.52
N ALA A 42 7.85 0.92 -11.98
CA ALA A 42 6.53 1.49 -12.29
C ALA A 42 6.39 1.74 -13.80
N ILE A 43 5.25 1.34 -14.36
CA ILE A 43 4.86 1.66 -15.73
C ILE A 43 3.56 2.45 -15.64
N GLN A 44 3.52 3.62 -16.27
CA GLN A 44 2.35 4.49 -16.27
C GLN A 44 2.03 5.03 -17.66
N VAL A 45 0.73 5.23 -17.92
CA VAL A 45 0.23 5.92 -19.11
C VAL A 45 -0.79 6.95 -18.65
N SER A 46 -0.60 8.19 -19.11
CA SER A 46 -1.53 9.29 -18.89
C SER A 46 -2.17 9.69 -20.21
N PHE A 47 -3.49 9.87 -20.20
CA PHE A 47 -4.24 10.26 -21.39
C PHE A 47 -5.37 11.23 -21.03
N LEU A 48 -5.69 12.09 -21.98
CA LEU A 48 -6.85 12.99 -21.88
C LEU A 48 -8.14 12.16 -21.98
N SER A 49 -9.07 12.37 -21.06
CA SER A 49 -10.31 11.61 -20.93
C SER A 49 -11.56 12.52 -20.96
N ASN A 50 -12.72 11.97 -20.65
CA ASN A 50 -13.97 12.72 -20.59
C ASN A 50 -14.20 13.32 -19.20
N GLY A 51 -14.12 14.65 -19.09
CA GLY A 51 -14.29 15.36 -17.82
C GLY A 51 -15.63 15.11 -17.12
N LYS A 52 -16.74 14.98 -17.86
CA LYS A 52 -18.05 14.70 -17.26
C LYS A 52 -18.11 13.31 -16.60
N GLN A 53 -17.43 12.32 -17.19
CA GLN A 53 -17.34 10.98 -16.61
C GLN A 53 -16.46 10.99 -15.36
N LEU A 54 -15.38 11.76 -15.34
CA LEU A 54 -14.54 11.91 -14.14
C LEU A 54 -15.27 12.63 -13.01
N GLU A 55 -15.97 13.73 -13.30
CA GLU A 55 -16.73 14.48 -12.30
C GLU A 55 -17.79 13.61 -11.61
N ALA A 56 -18.44 12.69 -12.35
CA ALA A 56 -19.41 11.76 -11.79
C ALA A 56 -18.80 10.73 -10.80
N LEU A 57 -17.49 10.50 -10.86
CA LEU A 57 -16.77 9.61 -9.94
C LEU A 57 -16.22 10.34 -8.70
N LEU A 58 -16.22 11.67 -8.70
CA LEU A 58 -15.67 12.45 -7.60
C LEU A 58 -16.61 12.40 -6.38
N PRO A 59 -16.06 12.25 -5.15
CA PRO A 59 -16.85 12.39 -3.94
C PRO A 59 -17.44 13.80 -3.80
N PRO A 60 -18.55 13.98 -3.07
CA PRO A 60 -19.08 15.31 -2.78
C PRO A 60 -18.03 16.24 -2.15
N GLY A 61 -17.99 17.50 -2.60
CA GLY A 61 -17.00 18.50 -2.17
C GLY A 61 -15.70 18.51 -2.98
N PHE A 62 -15.51 17.58 -3.91
CA PHE A 62 -14.39 17.57 -4.86
C PHE A 62 -14.83 18.11 -6.22
N LYS A 63 -13.90 18.75 -6.93
CA LYS A 63 -14.06 19.20 -8.31
C LYS A 63 -12.86 18.78 -9.14
N LEU A 64 -13.08 18.55 -10.43
CA LEU A 64 -12.00 18.25 -11.35
C LEU A 64 -11.04 19.46 -11.43
N HIS A 65 -9.74 19.19 -11.39
CA HIS A 65 -8.70 20.21 -11.45
C HIS A 65 -7.97 20.14 -12.78
N GLY A 66 -8.03 21.21 -13.58
CA GLY A 66 -7.36 21.29 -14.87
C GLY A 66 -7.96 20.34 -15.91
N ASP A 67 -7.12 19.82 -16.79
CA ASP A 67 -7.52 18.89 -17.84
C ASP A 67 -7.96 17.53 -17.28
N PRO A 68 -8.95 16.86 -17.90
CA PRO A 68 -9.48 15.56 -17.46
C PRO A 68 -8.51 14.41 -17.74
N VAL A 69 -7.32 14.41 -17.15
CA VAL A 69 -6.30 13.37 -17.36
C VAL A 69 -6.54 12.18 -16.43
N VAL A 70 -6.55 10.98 -17.01
CA VAL A 70 -6.50 9.72 -16.25
C VAL A 70 -5.10 9.16 -16.38
N THR A 71 -4.53 8.74 -15.25
CA THR A 71 -3.29 7.97 -15.21
C THR A 71 -3.62 6.55 -14.77
N VAL A 72 -3.29 5.59 -15.63
CA VAL A 72 -3.28 4.17 -15.27
C VAL A 72 -1.84 3.77 -15.05
N PHE A 73 -1.55 3.17 -13.90
CA PHE A 73 -0.20 2.73 -13.57
C PHE A 73 -0.21 1.36 -12.90
N GLY A 74 0.86 0.61 -13.15
CA GLY A 74 1.18 -0.63 -12.45
C GLY A 74 2.54 -0.49 -11.79
N VAL A 75 2.67 -0.97 -10.56
CA VAL A 75 3.96 -1.00 -9.84
C VAL A 75 4.27 -2.43 -9.45
N TYR A 76 5.43 -2.92 -9.87
CA TYR A 76 6.00 -4.16 -9.41
C TYR A 76 7.03 -3.86 -8.32
N MET A 77 6.82 -4.38 -7.11
CA MET A 77 7.63 -4.07 -5.93
C MET A 77 8.26 -5.35 -5.35
N LYS A 78 9.56 -5.30 -5.07
CA LYS A 78 10.35 -6.36 -4.42
C LYS A 78 11.04 -5.84 -3.16
N GLU A 79 11.56 -6.78 -2.36
CA GLU A 79 12.37 -6.50 -1.16
C GLU A 79 11.62 -5.65 -0.11
N ILE A 80 10.30 -5.83 -0.01
CA ILE A 80 9.47 -5.06 0.92
C ILE A 80 9.80 -5.46 2.37
N GLU A 81 10.41 -4.55 3.14
CA GLU A 81 11.00 -4.82 4.47
C GLU A 81 10.05 -5.50 5.48
N TRP A 82 8.76 -5.24 5.36
CA TRP A 82 7.73 -5.77 6.26
C TRP A 82 7.05 -7.04 5.77
N ARG A 83 7.35 -7.50 4.54
CA ARG A 83 6.85 -8.76 3.98
C ARG A 83 7.93 -9.83 4.05
N ALA A 84 7.64 -10.92 4.74
CA ALA A 84 8.57 -12.02 4.96
C ALA A 84 8.63 -13.02 3.78
N LEU A 85 8.84 -12.55 2.54
CA LEU A 85 9.16 -13.44 1.43
C LEU A 85 10.29 -12.88 0.56
N GLU A 86 11.42 -13.56 0.64
CA GLU A 86 12.46 -13.63 -0.38
C GLU A 86 11.85 -14.30 -1.63
N GLU A 87 11.64 -13.54 -2.72
CA GLU A 87 11.43 -14.17 -4.02
C GLU A 87 12.81 -14.62 -4.51
N ASP A 88 13.20 -15.81 -4.11
CA ASP A 88 14.32 -16.54 -4.71
C ASP A 88 13.88 -16.90 -6.14
N THR A 89 14.23 -16.03 -7.10
CA THR A 89 14.01 -16.25 -8.53
C THR A 89 14.97 -17.33 -9.03
N THR A 90 14.66 -18.59 -8.71
CA THR A 90 15.21 -19.78 -9.40
C THR A 90 14.06 -20.56 -10.03
N PHE A 91 13.40 -19.95 -11.01
CA PHE A 91 12.62 -20.70 -12.00
C PHE A 91 12.83 -20.01 -13.35
N LEU A 92 13.55 -20.72 -14.22
CA LEU A 92 13.74 -20.63 -15.67
C LEU A 92 15.22 -20.85 -16.04
N GLU A 93 15.64 -22.12 -15.92
CA GLU A 93 16.51 -22.74 -16.95
C GLU A 93 15.59 -23.47 -17.94
#